data_AF-A0AAN7VB20-F1
#
_entry.id   AF-A0AAN7VB20-F1
#
_cell.length_a   1.000
_cell.length_b   1.000
_cell.length_c   1.000
_cell.angle_alpha   90.00
_cell.angle_beta   90.00
_cell.angle_gamma   90.00
#
_symmetry.space_group_name_H-M   'P 1'
#
loop_
_entity.id
_entity.type
_entity.pdbx_description
1 polymer ?
#
loop_
_entity_poly.entity_id
_entity_poly.type
_entity_poly.pdbx_seq_one_letter_code
_entity_poly.pdbx_strand_id
1 'polypeptide(L)'
;MKKKGLWANIRDNFLKEGYEVTEEVLDRKFRNLKKTYTGIKDATNRTGRGRISWEHYDSFEDLFREDKCVNVPRTISSIAPLSHQSEGTSQTTEGTSQTTEGTSQTTEGRGAENTFMKSPSAYKMSTLFRQRQKQLELEQKRVTEITLLRKAIEEGNVIQKERNEILKLLLTKNKI
;
A
#
# COMPACT_ATOMS: atom_id res chain seq x y z
N MET A 1 10.34 -14.94 -7.45
CA MET A 1 10.98 -15.76 -6.40
C MET A 1 9.92 -16.50 -5.62
N LYS A 2 10.04 -17.83 -5.46
CA LYS A 2 9.01 -18.67 -4.80
C LYS A 2 9.05 -18.39 -3.29
N LYS A 3 8.01 -17.75 -2.73
CA LYS A 3 7.87 -17.46 -1.28
C LYS A 3 7.59 -18.69 -0.41
N LYS A 4 7.86 -19.91 -0.91
CA LYS A 4 7.47 -21.16 -0.25
C LYS A 4 8.02 -21.25 1.18
N GLY A 5 9.27 -20.85 1.40
CA GLY A 5 9.86 -20.83 2.74
C GLY A 5 9.18 -19.89 3.73
N LEU A 6 8.60 -18.78 3.27
CA LEU A 6 7.91 -17.83 4.15
C LEU A 6 6.55 -18.38 4.60
N TRP A 7 5.81 -19.01 3.69
CA TRP A 7 4.54 -19.64 4.04
C TRP A 7 4.72 -20.87 4.94
N ALA A 8 5.80 -21.64 4.75
CA ALA A 8 6.20 -22.70 5.66
C ALA A 8 6.44 -22.18 7.09
N ASN A 9 7.20 -21.09 7.24
CA ASN A 9 7.45 -20.50 8.56
C ASN A 9 6.15 -20.00 9.22
N ILE A 10 5.25 -19.38 8.45
CA ILE A 10 3.96 -18.93 8.98
C ILE A 10 3.12 -20.14 9.41
N ARG A 11 3.08 -21.20 8.60
CA ARG A 11 2.41 -22.46 8.95
C ARG A 11 2.91 -23.00 10.29
N ASP A 12 4.23 -23.03 10.50
CA ASP A 12 4.80 -23.60 11.72
C ASP A 12 4.39 -22.81 12.97
N ASN A 13 4.22 -21.48 12.85
CA ASN A 13 3.65 -20.67 13.92
C ASN A 13 2.18 -21.00 14.18
N PHE A 14 1.38 -21.23 13.14
CA PHE A 14 -0.02 -21.65 13.28
C PHE A 14 -0.14 -23.04 13.91
N LEU A 15 0.75 -23.97 13.52
CA LEU A 15 0.79 -25.31 14.09
C LEU A 15 1.14 -25.28 15.58
N LYS A 16 2.05 -24.38 15.99
CA LYS A 16 2.39 -24.16 17.40
C LYS A 16 1.20 -23.68 18.24
N GLU A 17 0.33 -22.88 17.65
CA GLU A 17 -0.92 -22.40 18.26
C GLU A 17 -2.06 -23.44 18.16
N GLY A 18 -1.79 -24.63 17.62
CA GLY A 18 -2.75 -25.73 17.51
C GLY A 18 -3.61 -25.73 16.25
N TYR A 19 -3.30 -24.92 15.24
CA TYR A 19 -4.03 -24.87 13.98
C TYR A 19 -3.34 -25.68 12.89
N GLU A 20 -3.99 -26.77 12.45
CA GLU A 20 -3.55 -27.56 11.31
C GLU A 20 -4.00 -26.92 9.99
N VAL A 21 -3.17 -26.06 9.42
CA VAL A 21 -3.44 -25.37 8.14
C VAL A 21 -2.30 -25.63 7.17
N THR A 22 -2.59 -25.82 5.88
CA THR A 22 -1.55 -25.96 4.86
C THR A 22 -1.05 -24.59 4.35
N GLU A 23 0.20 -24.55 3.89
CA GLU A 23 0.82 -23.33 3.34
C GLU A 23 0.00 -22.71 2.20
N GLU A 24 -0.60 -23.56 1.37
CA GLU A 24 -1.43 -23.14 0.23
C GLU A 24 -2.74 -22.48 0.68
N VAL A 25 -3.34 -22.97 1.77
CA VAL A 25 -4.54 -22.37 2.36
C VAL A 25 -4.20 -20.99 2.95
N LEU A 26 -3.04 -20.84 3.60
CA LEU A 26 -2.57 -19.56 4.12
C LEU A 26 -2.29 -18.54 3.00
N ASP A 27 -1.58 -18.93 1.95
CA ASP A 27 -1.32 -18.05 0.78
C ASP A 27 -2.63 -17.63 0.13
N ARG A 28 -3.55 -18.57 -0.10
CA ARG A 28 -4.87 -18.29 -0.68
C ARG A 28 -5.69 -17.35 0.20
N LYS A 29 -5.73 -17.59 1.52
CA LYS A 29 -6.43 -16.71 2.48
C LYS A 29 -5.84 -15.30 2.44
N PHE A 30 -4.52 -15.17 2.49
CA PHE A 30 -3.85 -13.87 2.45
C PHE A 30 -4.10 -13.12 1.13
N ARG A 31 -4.06 -13.80 -0.01
CA ARG A 31 -4.40 -13.18 -1.31
C ARG A 31 -5.84 -12.69 -1.34
N ASN A 32 -6.78 -13.45 -0.80
CA ASN A 32 -8.18 -13.04 -0.71
C ASN A 32 -8.33 -11.80 0.19
N LEU A 33 -7.68 -11.78 1.36
CA LEU A 33 -7.66 -10.60 2.24
C LEU A 33 -7.07 -9.37 1.53
N LYS A 34 -5.94 -9.54 0.83
CA LYS A 34 -5.32 -8.46 0.06
C LYS A 34 -6.24 -7.94 -1.05
N LYS A 35 -6.95 -8.83 -1.75
CA LYS A 35 -7.93 -8.44 -2.78
C LYS A 35 -9.06 -7.59 -2.18
N THR A 36 -9.63 -8.02 -1.06
CA THR A 36 -10.66 -7.25 -0.34
C THR A 36 -10.15 -5.87 0.06
N TYR A 37 -8.94 -5.80 0.63
CA TYR A 37 -8.29 -4.54 0.97
C TYR A 37 -8.16 -3.60 -0.23
N THR A 38 -7.60 -4.09 -1.35
CA THR A 38 -7.41 -3.28 -2.56
C THR A 38 -8.74 -2.79 -3.15
N GLY A 39 -9.79 -3.62 -3.12
CA GLY A 39 -11.12 -3.23 -3.59
C GLY A 39 -11.75 -2.15 -2.72
N ILE A 40 -11.63 -2.26 -1.39
CA ILE A 40 -12.09 -1.23 -0.46
C ILE A 40 -11.32 0.08 -0.67
N LYS A 41 -10.00 0.00 -0.83
CA LYS A 41 -9.13 1.16 -1.07
C LYS A 41 -9.50 1.89 -2.37
N ASP A 42 -9.67 1.16 -3.47
CA ASP A 42 -10.09 1.75 -4.76
C ASP A 42 -11.53 2.29 -4.71
N ALA A 43 -12.46 1.59 -4.06
CA ALA A 43 -13.83 2.09 -3.87
C ALA A 43 -13.88 3.40 -3.06
N THR A 44 -13.05 3.49 -2.02
CA THR A 44 -12.91 4.69 -1.18
C THR A 44 -12.27 5.83 -1.97
N ASN A 45 -11.21 5.55 -2.72
CA ASN A 45 -10.53 6.52 -3.57
C ASN A 45 -11.45 7.03 -4.70
N ARG A 46 -12.31 6.17 -5.27
CA ARG A 46 -13.23 6.52 -6.37
C ARG A 46 -14.42 7.35 -5.89
N THR A 47 -15.00 6.99 -4.76
CA THR A 47 -16.31 7.52 -4.32
C THR A 47 -16.14 8.65 -3.29
N GLY A 48 -14.95 8.80 -2.68
CA GLY A 48 -14.63 9.83 -1.69
C GLY A 48 -15.43 9.75 -0.39
N ARG A 49 -16.37 8.79 -0.27
CA ARG A 49 -17.25 8.58 0.87
C ARG A 49 -17.45 7.10 1.08
N GLY A 50 -16.92 6.60 2.18
CA GLY A 50 -17.21 5.25 2.66
C GLY A 50 -16.76 5.11 4.11
N ARG A 51 -17.68 4.70 4.99
CA ARG A 51 -17.32 4.16 6.29
C ARG A 51 -16.71 2.79 6.03
N ILE A 52 -15.42 2.64 6.26
CA ILE A 52 -14.74 1.35 6.12
C ILE A 52 -15.03 0.55 7.39
N SER A 53 -15.79 -0.54 7.26
CA SER A 53 -16.21 -1.38 8.39
C SER A 53 -15.43 -2.69 8.50
N TRP A 54 -14.43 -2.90 7.64
CA TRP A 54 -13.71 -4.17 7.60
C TRP A 54 -12.67 -4.24 8.72
N GLU A 55 -12.82 -5.22 9.61
CA GLU A 55 -12.03 -5.38 10.84
C GLU A 55 -10.50 -5.47 10.62
N HIS A 56 -10.09 -6.00 9.47
CA HIS A 56 -8.68 -6.13 9.11
C HIS A 56 -8.15 -4.93 8.32
N TYR A 57 -8.99 -3.92 8.03
CA TYR A 57 -8.60 -2.79 7.21
C TYR A 57 -7.47 -2.00 7.84
N ASP A 58 -7.54 -1.69 9.14
CA ASP A 58 -6.51 -0.88 9.79
C ASP A 58 -5.15 -1.58 9.81
N SER A 59 -5.15 -2.92 9.98
CA SER A 59 -3.94 -3.74 9.94
C SER A 59 -3.35 -3.82 8.53
N PHE A 60 -4.20 -3.95 7.51
CA PHE A 60 -3.76 -3.97 6.10
C PHE A 60 -3.33 -2.58 5.63
N GLU A 61 -4.01 -1.52 6.06
CA GLU A 61 -3.63 -0.14 5.77
C GLU A 61 -2.26 0.15 6.40
N ASP A 62 -1.97 -0.34 7.60
CA ASP A 62 -0.63 -0.22 8.18
C ASP A 62 0.44 -0.96 7.38
N LEU A 63 0.14 -2.20 6.99
CA LEU A 63 1.06 -3.04 6.23
C LEU A 63 1.34 -2.52 4.80
N PHE A 64 0.34 -1.91 4.17
CA PHE A 64 0.39 -1.48 2.76
C PHE A 64 0.42 0.05 2.59
N ARG A 65 0.51 0.83 3.68
CA ARG A 65 0.55 2.30 3.67
C ARG A 65 1.63 2.85 2.71
N GLU A 66 2.80 2.23 2.71
CA GLU A 66 3.94 2.60 1.87
C GLU A 66 4.05 1.78 0.57
N ASP A 67 3.17 0.79 0.37
CA ASP A 67 3.23 -0.11 -0.78
C ASP A 67 2.69 0.59 -2.03
N LYS A 68 3.61 0.95 -2.93
CA LYS A 68 3.31 1.62 -4.21
C LYS A 68 2.51 0.75 -5.17
N CYS A 69 2.48 -0.58 -5.00
CA CYS A 69 1.67 -1.45 -5.86
C CYS A 69 0.17 -1.41 -5.49
N VAL A 70 -0.16 -0.98 -4.27
CA VAL A 70 -1.55 -0.78 -3.84
C VAL A 70 -1.96 0.68 -3.96
N ASN A 71 -1.02 1.61 -3.72
CA ASN A 71 -1.24 3.05 -3.86
C ASN A 71 -0.70 3.58 -5.20
N VAL A 72 -1.11 2.98 -6.31
CA VAL A 72 -0.79 3.52 -7.64
C VAL A 72 -1.64 4.78 -7.88
N PRO A 73 -1.00 5.94 -8.16
CA PRO A 73 -1.73 7.12 -8.61
C PRO A 73 -2.48 6.75 -9.88
N ARG A 74 -3.79 7.04 -9.93
CA ARG A 74 -4.63 6.78 -11.09
C ARG A 74 -4.15 7.66 -12.26
N THR A 75 -3.25 7.14 -13.09
CA THR A 75 -2.98 7.70 -14.41
C THR A 75 -4.10 7.26 -15.34
N ILE A 76 -4.87 8.21 -15.85
CA ILE A 76 -5.92 7.94 -16.83
C ILE A 76 -5.25 7.41 -18.09
N SER A 77 -5.44 6.13 -18.40
CA SER A 77 -5.02 5.57 -19.70
C SER A 77 -5.98 6.08 -20.77
N SER A 78 -5.51 7.02 -21.59
CA SER A 78 -6.27 7.59 -22.71
C SER A 78 -6.19 6.65 -23.91
N ILE A 79 -6.96 5.56 -23.89
CA ILE A 79 -7.29 4.80 -25.10
C ILE A 79 -8.80 4.95 -25.27
N ALA A 80 -9.19 5.99 -26.00
CA ALA A 80 -10.57 6.15 -26.44
C ALA A 80 -10.90 5.03 -27.44
N PRO A 81 -11.97 4.24 -27.24
CA PRO A 81 -12.45 3.35 -28.29
C PRO A 81 -13.02 4.23 -29.40
N LEU A 82 -12.41 4.16 -30.60
CA LEU A 82 -13.05 4.69 -31.80
C LEU A 82 -14.39 3.98 -31.97
N SER A 83 -15.46 4.76 -31.96
CA SER A 83 -16.81 4.36 -32.31
C SER A 83 -16.84 3.85 -33.75
N HIS A 84 -17.11 2.56 -33.93
CA HIS A 84 -17.69 2.05 -35.17
C HIS A 84 -19.06 1.47 -34.88
N GLN A 85 -20.08 2.15 -35.36
CA GLN A 85 -21.43 1.64 -35.50
C GLN A 85 -21.43 0.53 -36.57
N SER A 86 -22.03 -0.62 -36.26
CA SER A 86 -22.78 -1.46 -37.20
C SER A 86 -23.48 -2.60 -36.45
N GLU A 87 -24.64 -2.97 -36.98
CA GLU A 87 -25.81 -3.59 -36.36
C GLU A 87 -25.76 -5.12 -36.16
N GLY A 88 -26.63 -5.61 -35.27
CA GLY A 88 -27.44 -6.82 -35.50
C GLY A 88 -26.99 -8.14 -34.86
N THR A 89 -27.67 -8.59 -33.80
CA THR A 89 -28.49 -9.83 -33.77
C THR A 89 -28.75 -10.30 -32.33
N SER A 90 -30.04 -10.52 -32.05
CA SER A 90 -30.68 -10.85 -30.78
C SER A 90 -30.31 -12.22 -30.19
N GLN A 91 -30.41 -12.35 -28.85
CA GLN A 91 -31.08 -13.48 -28.21
C GLN A 91 -31.54 -13.14 -26.78
N THR A 92 -32.84 -13.32 -26.58
CA THR A 92 -33.66 -13.19 -25.37
C THR A 92 -33.42 -14.35 -24.40
N THR A 93 -33.56 -14.14 -23.09
CA THR A 93 -34.36 -15.01 -22.20
C THR A 93 -34.57 -14.35 -20.83
N GLU A 94 -35.83 -14.37 -20.41
CA GLU A 94 -36.41 -13.74 -19.22
C GLU A 94 -36.23 -14.62 -17.96
N GLY A 95 -36.42 -14.02 -16.77
CA GLY A 95 -36.47 -14.73 -15.50
C GLY A 95 -36.86 -13.85 -14.32
N THR A 96 -38.16 -13.59 -14.21
CA THR A 96 -38.90 -12.90 -13.12
C THR A 96 -39.10 -13.79 -11.88
N SER A 97 -39.09 -13.20 -10.65
CA SER A 97 -39.91 -13.54 -9.45
C SER A 97 -39.49 -12.62 -8.28
N GLN A 98 -40.25 -11.58 -7.90
CA GLN A 98 -41.35 -11.52 -6.91
C GLN A 98 -41.01 -11.95 -5.46
N THR A 99 -40.93 -10.93 -4.59
CA THR A 99 -41.65 -10.68 -3.31
C THR A 99 -41.75 -11.77 -2.23
N THR A 100 -41.42 -11.37 -0.98
CA THR A 100 -42.08 -11.61 0.34
C THR A 100 -41.09 -11.16 1.43
N GLU A 101 -41.39 -10.59 2.59
CA GLU A 101 -42.57 -10.06 3.27
C GLU A 101 -42.01 -9.11 4.36
N GLY A 102 -42.60 -7.93 4.52
CA GLY A 102 -42.25 -6.99 5.59
C GLY A 102 -43.10 -7.24 6.84
N THR A 103 -42.49 -7.70 7.92
CA THR A 103 -43.11 -7.78 9.25
C THR A 103 -43.02 -6.43 9.95
N SER A 104 -44.16 -5.92 10.41
CA SER A 104 -44.27 -4.74 11.27
C SER A 104 -44.32 -5.11 12.75
N GLN A 105 -43.95 -4.12 13.59
CA GLN A 105 -44.35 -3.87 14.99
C GLN A 105 -43.29 -4.08 16.10
N THR A 106 -42.71 -2.94 16.49
CA THR A 106 -42.59 -2.38 17.86
C THR A 106 -42.56 -3.30 19.08
N THR A 107 -41.55 -3.12 19.95
CA THR A 107 -41.74 -2.78 21.38
C THR A 107 -40.46 -2.17 21.97
N GLU A 108 -40.65 -1.17 22.82
CA GLU A 108 -39.63 -0.43 23.58
C GLU A 108 -39.18 -1.21 24.82
N GLY A 109 -37.95 -0.94 25.30
CA GLY A 109 -37.68 -0.96 26.75
C GLY A 109 -36.40 -1.63 27.27
N ARG A 110 -35.43 -0.77 27.65
CA ARG A 110 -34.55 -0.83 28.84
C ARG A 110 -33.41 -1.86 28.95
N GLY A 111 -32.22 -1.32 29.24
CA GLY A 111 -31.13 -2.04 29.92
C GLY A 111 -29.74 -1.53 29.60
N ALA A 112 -29.41 -0.30 30.02
CA ALA A 112 -28.05 0.22 29.99
C ALA A 112 -27.24 -0.40 31.13
N GLU A 113 -26.17 -1.12 30.82
CA GLU A 113 -25.07 -1.37 31.74
C GLU A 113 -23.74 -0.94 31.13
N ASN A 114 -23.00 -0.21 31.95
CA ASN A 114 -21.99 0.77 31.62
C ASN A 114 -20.63 0.22 32.04
N THR A 115 -19.87 -0.40 31.14
CA THR A 115 -18.46 -0.73 31.40
C THR A 115 -17.57 0.38 30.86
N PHE A 116 -17.28 1.34 31.72
CA PHE A 116 -16.25 2.37 31.55
C PHE A 116 -14.86 1.71 31.51
N MET A 117 -14.35 1.43 30.31
CA MET A 117 -12.96 1.02 30.12
C MET A 117 -12.10 2.25 29.75
N LYS A 118 -11.12 2.54 30.61
CA LYS A 118 -10.19 3.68 30.50
C LYS A 118 -9.45 3.65 29.15
N SER A 119 -9.44 4.80 28.48
CA SER A 119 -8.86 5.03 27.15
C SER A 119 -7.36 4.63 27.06
N PRO A 120 -6.97 3.75 26.11
CA PRO A 120 -5.57 3.39 25.83
C PRO A 120 -4.73 4.49 25.13
N SER A 121 -5.26 5.71 24.99
CA SER A 121 -4.75 6.74 24.07
C SER A 121 -3.37 7.30 24.45
N ALA A 122 -3.10 7.52 25.74
CA ALA A 122 -1.88 8.23 26.15
C ALA A 122 -0.58 7.39 26.03
N TYR A 123 -0.63 6.10 26.35
CA TYR A 123 0.54 5.21 26.27
C TYR A 123 0.95 4.93 24.80
N LYS A 124 -0.03 4.80 23.90
CA LYS A 124 0.19 4.57 22.47
C LYS A 124 0.80 5.79 21.75
N MET A 125 0.53 7.00 22.24
CA MET A 125 1.14 8.23 21.70
C MET A 125 2.65 8.32 21.98
N SER A 126 3.11 7.82 23.14
CA SER A 126 4.52 7.81 23.51
C SER A 126 5.35 6.83 22.66
N THR A 127 4.82 5.65 22.37
CA THR A 127 5.49 4.66 21.51
C THR A 127 5.57 5.12 20.05
N LEU A 128 4.48 5.72 19.53
CA LEU A 128 4.47 6.34 18.19
C LEU A 128 5.45 7.52 18.10
N PHE A 129 5.53 8.35 19.13
CA PHE A 129 6.49 9.46 19.18
C PHE A 129 7.92 8.95 19.08
N ARG A 130 8.29 7.91 19.86
CA ARG A 130 9.62 7.31 19.80
C ARG A 130 9.95 6.73 18.42
N GLN A 131 8.99 6.09 17.77
CA GLN A 131 9.17 5.54 16.42
C GLN A 131 9.35 6.64 15.38
N ARG A 132 8.55 7.72 15.44
CA ARG A 132 8.69 8.91 14.58
C ARG A 132 10.04 9.61 14.77
N GLN A 133 10.50 9.76 16.01
CA GLN A 133 11.81 10.35 16.31
C GLN A 133 12.94 9.52 15.68
N LYS A 134 12.88 8.18 15.78
CA LYS A 134 13.87 7.29 15.18
C LYS A 134 13.87 7.35 13.65
N GLN A 135 12.70 7.45 13.03
CA GLN A 135 12.60 7.62 11.57
C GLN A 135 13.20 8.94 11.11
N LEU A 136 12.90 10.04 11.82
CA LEU A 136 13.46 11.35 11.52
C LEU A 136 14.98 11.36 11.64
N GLU A 137 15.55 10.70 12.66
CA GLU A 137 17.00 10.57 12.82
C GLU A 137 17.65 9.79 11.67
N LEU A 138 17.02 8.68 11.24
CA LEU A 138 17.50 7.89 10.10
C LEU A 138 17.43 8.68 8.80
N GLU A 139 16.37 9.46 8.59
CA GLU A 139 16.22 10.33 7.42
C GLU A 139 17.25 11.45 7.42
N GLN A 140 17.50 12.08 8.57
CA GLN A 140 18.53 13.10 8.73
C GLN A 140 19.92 12.54 8.35
N LYS A 141 20.28 11.37 8.89
CA LYS A 141 21.55 10.69 8.55
C LYS A 141 21.64 10.34 7.07
N ARG A 142 20.54 9.85 6.48
CA ARG A 142 20.49 9.55 5.04
C ARG A 142 20.72 10.81 4.20
N VAL A 143 20.08 11.93 4.56
CA VAL A 143 20.23 13.20 3.86
C VAL A 143 21.65 13.75 3.98
N THR A 144 22.28 13.64 5.15
CA THR A 144 23.68 14.08 5.33
C THR A 144 24.65 13.24 4.49
N GLU A 145 24.50 11.92 4.47
CA GLU A 145 25.34 11.03 3.65
C GLU A 145 25.17 11.33 2.15
N ILE A 146 23.94 11.53 1.67
CA ILE A 146 23.68 11.92 0.27
C ILE A 146 24.36 13.26 -0.05
N THR A 147 24.31 14.21 0.89
CA THR A 147 24.94 15.52 0.72
C THR A 147 26.45 15.40 0.63
N LEU A 148 27.07 14.55 1.46
CA LEU A 148 28.51 14.27 1.42
C LEU A 148 28.93 13.60 0.11
N LEU A 149 28.17 12.59 -0.35
CA LEU A 149 28.42 11.93 -1.63
C LEU A 149 28.33 12.92 -2.80
N ARG A 150 27.32 13.81 -2.79
CA ARG A 150 27.19 14.86 -3.81
C ARG A 150 28.40 15.78 -3.84
N LYS A 151 28.89 16.18 -2.66
CA LYS A 151 30.08 17.03 -2.54
C LYS A 151 31.33 16.33 -3.10
N ALA A 152 31.53 15.06 -2.75
CA ALA A 152 32.67 14.28 -3.26
C ALA A 152 32.65 14.11 -4.78
N ILE A 153 31.46 13.91 -5.37
CA ILE A 153 31.30 13.85 -6.84
C ILE A 153 31.62 15.20 -7.47
N GLU A 154 31.15 16.30 -6.89
CA GLU A 154 31.44 17.64 -7.42
C GLU A 154 32.94 17.95 -7.36
N GLU A 155 33.61 17.65 -6.24
CA GLU A 155 35.06 17.79 -6.10
C GLU A 155 35.81 16.95 -7.15
N GLY A 156 35.38 15.70 -7.37
CA GLY A 156 35.93 14.84 -8.43
C GLY A 156 35.74 15.43 -9.83
N ASN A 157 34.58 16.01 -10.12
CA ASN A 157 34.29 16.66 -11.39
C ASN A 157 35.14 17.92 -11.60
N VAL A 158 35.41 18.69 -10.55
CA VAL A 158 36.31 19.85 -10.61
C VAL A 158 37.72 19.41 -11.01
N ILE A 159 38.26 18.38 -10.35
CA ILE A 159 39.58 17.84 -10.67
C ILE A 159 39.64 17.34 -12.13
N GLN A 160 38.58 16.69 -12.60
CA GLN A 160 38.48 16.26 -14.00
C GLN A 160 38.48 17.44 -14.97
N LYS A 161 37.76 18.52 -14.66
CA LYS A 161 37.76 19.75 -15.47
C LYS A 161 39.16 20.37 -15.53
N GLU A 162 39.83 20.52 -14.38
CA GLU A 162 41.19 21.06 -14.32
C GLU A 162 42.17 20.21 -15.13
N ARG A 163 42.12 18.88 -14.98
CA ARG A 163 42.92 17.95 -15.79
C ARG A 163 42.66 18.15 -17.28
N ASN A 164 41.41 18.27 -17.69
CA ASN A 164 41.04 18.45 -19.09
C ASN A 164 41.55 19.79 -19.63
N GLU A 165 41.52 20.87 -18.84
CA GLU A 165 42.08 22.16 -19.23
C GLU A 165 43.60 22.11 -19.37
N ILE A 166 44.32 21.45 -18.46
CA ILE A 166 45.77 21.23 -18.58
C ILE A 166 46.10 20.45 -19.86
N LEU A 167 45.34 19.39 -20.15
CA LEU A 167 45.52 18.59 -21.37
C LEU A 167 45.31 19.44 -22.64
N LYS A 168 44.29 20.29 -22.67
CA LYS A 168 44.07 21.23 -23.78
C LYS A 168 45.26 22.18 -23.96
N LEU A 169 45.79 22.75 -22.87
CA LEU A 169 46.93 23.68 -22.92
C LEU A 169 48.23 23.01 -23.41
N LEU A 170 48.47 21.74 -23.03
CA LEU A 170 49.62 21.00 -23.51
C LEU A 170 49.50 20.66 -25.00
N LEU A 171 48.30 20.29 -25.45
CA LEU A 171 48.02 20.03 -26.87
C LEU A 171 48.17 21.28 -27.75
N THR A 172 47.83 22.46 -27.23
CA THR A 172 48.01 23.71 -27.97
C THR A 172 49.47 24.16 -28.00
N LYS A 173 50.24 23.95 -26.92
CA LYS A 173 51.69 24.27 -26.89
C LYS A 173 52.55 23.40 -27.82
N ASN A 174 52.19 22.12 -28.00
CA ASN A 174 52.93 21.20 -28.90
C ASN A 174 52.53 21.32 -30.39
N LYS A 175 51.68 22.29 -30.74
CA LYS A 175 51.23 22.56 -32.12
C LYS A 175 51.98 23.71 -32.80
N ILE A 176 53.07 24.19 -32.19
CA ILE A 176 54.03 25.17 -32.75
C ILE A 176 55.33 24.43 -33.02
#